data_AF-A0A2K3M4S2-F1
#
_entry.id   AF-A0A2K3M4S2-F1
#
_cell.length_a   1.000
_cell.length_b   1.000
_cell.length_c   1.000
_cell.angle_alpha   90.00
_cell.angle_beta   90.00
_cell.angle_gamma   90.00
#
_symmetry.space_group_name_H-M   'P 1'
#
loop_
_entity.id
_entity.type
_entity.pdbx_description
1 polymer ?
#
loop_
_entity_poly.entity_id
_entity_poly.type
_entity_poly.pdbx_seq_one_letter_code
_entity_poly.pdbx_strand_id
1 'polypeptide(L)'
;MAMAVAHHRESSSSGGSIDKHLDSGKYVRYTSEQVEALERVYAECPKPSSMRRQQLIRECPILSNIEPKQIKVWFQNRRCREKQRKEASRLQTVNRKLSAMNKLLMEENDRLQKQVSQLVCENGFMRQQLHT
;
A
#
# COMPACT_ATOMS: atom_id res chain seq x y z
N MET A 1 -37.91 -1.22 -7.48
CA MET A 1 -37.33 -1.92 -8.64
C MET A 1 -36.08 -2.66 -8.17
N ALA A 2 -36.16 -3.99 -8.08
CA ALA A 2 -35.08 -4.85 -7.61
C ALA A 2 -34.18 -5.25 -8.79
N MET A 3 -32.86 -5.15 -8.63
CA MET A 3 -31.87 -5.63 -9.59
C MET A 3 -31.51 -7.09 -9.23
N ALA A 4 -31.92 -8.03 -10.07
CA ALA A 4 -31.49 -9.43 -9.98
C ALA A 4 -30.08 -9.57 -10.57
N VAL A 5 -29.13 -10.05 -9.76
CA VAL A 5 -27.75 -10.33 -10.19
C VAL A 5 -27.66 -11.81 -10.58
N ALA A 6 -27.27 -12.07 -11.82
CA ALA A 6 -27.02 -13.40 -12.35
C ALA A 6 -25.71 -13.98 -11.79
N HIS A 7 -25.75 -15.19 -11.22
CA HIS A 7 -24.56 -15.96 -10.86
C HIS A 7 -24.20 -16.91 -12.01
N HIS A 8 -23.05 -16.66 -12.64
CA HIS A 8 -22.39 -17.59 -13.54
C HIS A 8 -21.58 -18.62 -12.73
N ARG A 9 -21.59 -19.85 -13.24
CA ARG A 9 -21.09 -21.10 -12.66
C ARG A 9 -19.62 -21.29 -13.02
N GLU A 10 -18.79 -21.79 -12.09
CA GLU A 10 -17.76 -22.79 -12.40
C GLU A 10 -17.20 -23.43 -11.11
N SER A 11 -17.24 -24.76 -11.10
CA SER A 11 -16.59 -25.62 -10.10
C SER A 11 -15.23 -26.04 -10.63
N SER A 12 -14.24 -26.24 -9.74
CA SER A 12 -13.37 -27.44 -9.65
C SER A 12 -11.90 -27.14 -9.30
N SER A 13 -11.50 -27.65 -8.13
CA SER A 13 -10.32 -28.52 -7.93
C SER A 13 -8.89 -27.94 -7.89
N SER A 14 -8.18 -28.39 -6.84
CA SER A 14 -6.73 -28.63 -6.74
C SER A 14 -5.80 -27.45 -6.38
N GLY A 15 -5.92 -26.97 -5.14
CA GLY A 15 -4.84 -26.21 -4.47
C GLY A 15 -3.75 -27.16 -3.95
N GLY A 16 -2.86 -27.61 -4.84
CA GLY A 16 -1.72 -28.46 -4.50
C GLY A 16 -0.74 -27.79 -3.55
N SER A 17 -0.25 -28.57 -2.59
CA SER A 17 0.78 -28.24 -1.60
C SER A 17 2.06 -27.72 -2.26
N ILE A 18 2.35 -26.43 -2.09
CA ILE A 18 3.65 -25.82 -2.40
C ILE A 18 4.59 -26.00 -1.20
N ASP A 19 5.04 -27.24 -0.99
CA ASP A 19 6.17 -27.54 -0.11
C ASP A 19 7.47 -27.54 -0.93
N LYS A 20 8.37 -26.63 -0.54
CA LYS A 20 9.84 -26.73 -0.62
C LYS A 20 10.48 -27.15 -1.95
N HIS A 21 10.84 -26.15 -2.76
CA HIS A 21 12.21 -25.99 -3.30
C HIS A 21 12.35 -24.62 -3.99
N LEU A 22 12.39 -23.53 -3.21
CA LEU A 22 12.97 -22.31 -3.75
C LEU A 22 14.47 -22.59 -3.90
N ASP A 23 14.89 -22.70 -5.15
CA ASP A 23 16.28 -22.77 -5.59
C ASP A 23 17.13 -21.72 -4.86
N SER A 24 17.73 -22.13 -3.73
CA SER A 24 18.48 -21.28 -2.81
C SER A 24 19.70 -20.61 -3.46
N GLY A 25 20.09 -21.06 -4.65
CA GLY A 25 21.16 -20.46 -5.45
C GLY A 25 20.75 -19.17 -6.19
N LYS A 26 19.45 -18.91 -6.39
CA LYS A 26 18.98 -17.71 -7.12
C LYS A 26 18.80 -16.48 -6.23
N TYR A 27 18.62 -16.67 -4.92
CA TYR A 27 18.34 -15.60 -3.97
C TYR A 27 19.44 -15.51 -2.92
N VAL A 28 20.30 -14.50 -3.05
CA VAL A 28 21.25 -14.16 -1.98
C VAL A 28 20.51 -13.44 -0.85
N ARG A 29 20.62 -14.02 0.35
CA ARG A 29 20.18 -13.40 1.60
C ARG A 29 21.38 -12.74 2.25
N TYR A 30 21.36 -11.41 2.35
CA TYR A 30 22.41 -10.66 3.03
C TYR A 30 22.31 -10.83 4.55
N THR A 31 23.46 -10.86 5.23
CA THR A 31 23.52 -10.78 6.70
C THR A 31 23.17 -9.37 7.17
N SER A 32 22.82 -9.20 8.45
CA SER A 32 22.53 -7.87 9.02
C SER A 32 23.70 -6.91 8.85
N GLU A 33 24.93 -7.36 9.11
CA GLU A 33 26.16 -6.57 8.94
C GLU A 33 26.39 -6.13 7.49
N GLN A 34 26.12 -7.02 6.52
CA GLN A 34 26.20 -6.68 5.10
C GLN A 34 25.17 -5.61 4.72
N VAL A 35 23.93 -5.74 5.22
CA VAL A 35 22.88 -4.75 4.99
C VAL A 35 23.27 -3.40 5.60
N GLU A 36 23.75 -3.37 6.84
CA GLU A 36 24.20 -2.14 7.51
C GLU A 36 25.33 -1.45 6.75
N ALA A 37 26.30 -2.21 6.22
CA ALA A 37 27.36 -1.65 5.38
C ALA A 37 26.81 -1.01 4.10
N LEU A 38 25.88 -1.68 3.42
CA LEU A 38 25.23 -1.15 2.22
C LEU A 38 24.35 0.08 2.53
N GLU A 39 23.65 0.10 3.67
CA GLU A 39 22.85 1.25 4.12
C GLU A 39 23.72 2.47 4.46
N ARG A 40 24.90 2.28 5.07
CA ARG A 40 25.85 3.38 5.32
C ARG A 40 26.28 4.05 4.02
N VAL A 41 26.64 3.25 3.02
CA VAL A 41 26.98 3.75 1.68
C VAL A 41 25.77 4.41 1.01
N TYR A 42 24.57 3.86 1.21
CA TYR A 42 23.34 4.44 0.66
C TYR A 42 23.06 5.84 1.21
N ALA A 43 23.31 6.07 2.50
CA ALA A 43 23.14 7.37 3.13
C ALA A 43 24.05 8.45 2.50
N GLU A 44 25.28 8.08 2.12
CA GLU A 44 26.23 8.98 1.45
C GLU A 44 25.94 9.13 -0.06
N CYS A 45 25.69 8.01 -0.75
CA CYS A 45 25.49 7.97 -2.19
C CYS A 45 24.47 6.88 -2.59
N PRO A 46 23.19 7.24 -2.82
CA PRO A 46 22.14 6.30 -3.23
C PRO A 46 22.31 5.70 -4.65
N LYS A 47 23.25 6.23 -5.44
CA LYS A 47 23.48 5.83 -6.84
C LYS A 47 24.97 5.59 -7.11
N PRO A 48 25.63 4.64 -6.42
CA PRO A 48 27.07 4.44 -6.57
C PRO A 48 27.44 4.05 -8.00
N SER A 49 28.53 4.62 -8.51
CA SER A 49 29.10 4.30 -9.83
C SER A 49 29.62 2.85 -9.88
N SER A 50 29.95 2.35 -11.08
CA SER A 50 30.53 1.00 -11.20
C SER A 50 31.86 0.88 -10.46
N MET A 51 32.71 1.89 -10.60
CA MET A 51 33.99 1.97 -9.91
C MET A 51 33.81 1.97 -8.38
N ARG A 52 32.86 2.77 -7.87
CA ARG A 52 32.55 2.78 -6.42
C ARG A 52 32.06 1.42 -5.93
N ARG A 53 31.23 0.71 -6.70
CA ARG A 53 30.79 -0.66 -6.33
C ARG A 53 31.95 -1.65 -6.27
N GLN A 54 32.89 -1.59 -7.22
CA GLN A 54 34.09 -2.43 -7.20
C GLN A 54 35.03 -2.09 -6.03
N GLN A 55 35.11 -0.81 -5.67
CA GLN A 55 35.87 -0.35 -4.51
C GLN A 55 35.28 -0.90 -3.21
N LEU A 56 33.95 -0.87 -3.03
CA LEU A 56 33.27 -1.40 -1.85
C LEU A 56 33.57 -2.88 -1.60
N ILE A 57 33.59 -3.70 -2.65
CA ILE A 57 33.90 -5.13 -2.52
C ILE A 57 35.35 -5.34 -2.07
N ARG A 58 36.28 -4.49 -2.54
CA ARG A 58 37.70 -4.56 -2.18
C ARG A 58 37.98 -4.04 -0.78
N GLU A 59 37.31 -2.97 -0.37
CA GLU A 59 37.57 -2.26 0.90
C GLU A 59 36.74 -2.78 2.08
N CYS A 60 35.64 -3.49 1.83
CA CYS A 60 34.79 -4.05 2.87
C CYS A 60 34.85 -5.58 2.84
N PRO A 61 35.67 -6.22 3.71
CA PRO A 61 35.84 -7.68 3.73
C PRO A 61 34.51 -8.46 3.86
N ILE A 62 33.54 -7.92 4.60
CA ILE A 62 32.20 -8.52 4.76
C ILE A 62 31.37 -8.55 3.46
N LEU A 63 31.74 -7.74 2.46
CA LEU A 63 31.12 -7.69 1.13
C LEU A 63 31.96 -8.41 0.06
N SER A 64 33.13 -8.96 0.42
CA SER A 64 34.07 -9.57 -0.55
C SER A 64 33.47 -10.70 -1.39
N ASN A 65 32.51 -11.44 -0.82
CA ASN A 65 31.81 -12.55 -1.48
C ASN A 65 30.53 -12.12 -2.22
N ILE A 66 30.28 -10.81 -2.37
CA ILE A 66 29.10 -10.27 -3.06
C ILE A 66 29.51 -9.80 -4.45
N GLU A 67 28.80 -10.25 -5.48
CA GLU A 67 29.10 -9.83 -6.84
C GLU A 67 28.75 -8.35 -7.09
N PRO A 68 29.48 -7.62 -7.95
CA PRO A 68 29.15 -6.23 -8.31
C PRO A 68 27.72 -6.05 -8.84
N LYS A 69 27.17 -7.07 -9.52
CA LYS A 69 25.80 -7.08 -10.03
C LYS A 69 24.78 -7.13 -8.88
N GLN A 70 25.06 -7.87 -7.82
CA GLN A 70 24.19 -7.98 -6.65
C GLN A 70 24.13 -6.67 -5.88
N ILE A 71 25.27 -5.98 -5.72
CA ILE A 71 25.31 -4.62 -5.16
C ILE A 71 24.45 -3.68 -6.02
N LYS A 72 24.60 -3.69 -7.34
CA LYS A 72 23.77 -2.87 -8.24
C LYS A 72 22.28 -3.11 -8.01
N VAL A 73 21.84 -4.37 -7.94
CA VAL A 73 20.44 -4.75 -7.70
C VAL A 73 19.98 -4.33 -6.31
N TRP A 74 20.82 -4.49 -5.28
CA TRP A 74 20.49 -4.06 -3.92
C TRP A 74 20.17 -2.56 -3.88
N PHE A 75 21.02 -1.71 -4.48
CA PHE A 75 20.77 -0.26 -4.51
C PHE A 75 19.52 0.09 -5.34
N GLN A 76 19.25 -0.62 -6.43
CA GLN A 76 18.01 -0.43 -7.20
C GLN A 76 16.77 -0.77 -6.36
N ASN A 77 16.77 -1.93 -5.71
CA ASN A 77 15.69 -2.39 -4.85
C ASN A 77 15.50 -1.46 -3.64
N ARG A 78 16.60 -1.00 -3.04
CA ARG A 78 16.56 -0.10 -1.88
C ARG A 78 15.88 1.24 -2.22
N ARG A 79 16.20 1.83 -3.38
CA ARG A 79 15.50 3.03 -3.87
C ARG A 79 14.03 2.76 -4.17
N CYS A 80 13.73 1.63 -4.78
CA CYS A 80 12.35 1.24 -5.10
C CYS A 80 11.51 1.09 -3.82
N ARG A 81 12.03 0.37 -2.81
CA ARG A 81 11.38 0.20 -1.50
C ARG A 81 11.18 1.52 -0.77
N GLU A 82 12.14 2.44 -0.83
CA GLU A 82 11.98 3.76 -0.22
C GLU A 82 10.87 4.57 -0.89
N LYS A 83 10.86 4.58 -2.23
CA LYS A 83 9.80 5.24 -3.00
C LYS A 83 8.43 4.66 -2.65
N GLN A 84 8.32 3.33 -2.61
CA GLN A 84 7.08 2.65 -2.21
C GLN A 84 6.65 3.02 -0.78
N ARG A 85 7.58 3.06 0.19
CA ARG A 85 7.29 3.43 1.58
C ARG A 85 6.76 4.87 1.69
N LYS A 86 7.40 5.82 0.99
CA LYS A 86 6.96 7.22 0.95
C LYS A 86 5.56 7.33 0.35
N GLU A 87 5.33 6.63 -0.76
CA GLU A 87 4.02 6.62 -1.43
C GLU A 87 2.92 6.00 -0.57
N ALA A 88 3.19 4.87 0.07
CA ALA A 88 2.24 4.23 0.99
C ALA A 88 1.87 5.15 2.16
N SER A 89 2.85 5.86 2.74
CA SER A 89 2.61 6.84 3.80
C SER A 89 1.76 8.03 3.32
N ARG A 90 2.02 8.51 2.10
CA ARG A 90 1.23 9.57 1.47
C ARG A 90 -0.23 9.13 1.26
N LEU A 91 -0.43 7.94 0.71
CA LEU A 91 -1.76 7.36 0.49
C LEU A 91 -2.51 7.14 1.81
N GLN A 92 -1.84 6.64 2.84
CA GLN A 92 -2.44 6.47 4.17
C GLN A 92 -2.92 7.81 4.75
N THR A 93 -2.15 8.88 4.54
CA THR A 93 -2.51 10.22 5.00
C THR A 93 -3.75 10.74 4.27
N VAL A 94 -3.80 10.61 2.94
CA VAL A 94 -4.95 11.02 2.14
C VAL A 94 -6.19 10.20 2.49
N ASN A 95 -6.03 8.89 2.67
CA ASN A 95 -7.13 7.99 3.03
C ASN A 95 -7.75 8.37 4.39
N ARG A 96 -6.94 8.67 5.41
CA ARG A 96 -7.44 9.16 6.71
C ARG A 96 -8.27 10.44 6.58
N LYS A 97 -7.80 11.39 5.77
CA LYS A 97 -8.54 12.64 5.51
C LYS A 97 -9.86 12.36 4.80
N LEU A 98 -9.85 11.52 3.78
CA LEU A 98 -11.04 11.14 3.03
C LEU A 98 -12.07 10.43 3.91
N SER A 99 -11.62 9.50 4.76
CA SER A 99 -12.50 8.81 5.72
C SER A 99 -13.14 9.79 6.72
N ALA A 100 -12.37 10.75 7.23
CA ALA A 100 -12.91 11.79 8.13
C ALA A 100 -13.94 12.67 7.43
N MET A 101 -13.66 13.12 6.20
CA MET A 101 -14.60 13.91 5.40
C MET A 101 -15.87 13.13 5.06
N ASN A 102 -15.75 11.86 4.68
CA ASN A 102 -16.89 11.00 4.37
C ASN A 102 -17.79 10.84 5.60
N LYS A 103 -17.20 10.66 6.79
CA LYS A 103 -17.95 10.62 8.05
C LYS A 103 -18.78 11.90 8.27
N LEU A 104 -18.18 13.08 8.13
CA LEU A 104 -18.88 14.36 8.29
C LEU A 104 -20.01 14.51 7.26
N LEU A 105 -19.77 14.09 6.01
CA LEU A 105 -20.78 14.14 4.96
C LEU A 105 -21.97 13.22 5.27
N MET A 106 -21.71 12.02 5.81
CA MET A 106 -22.78 11.10 6.23
C MET A 106 -23.60 11.68 7.39
N GLU A 107 -22.94 12.28 8.38
CA GLU A 107 -23.62 12.94 9.51
C GLU A 107 -24.51 14.11 9.03
N GLU A 108 -24.01 14.92 8.08
CA GLU A 108 -24.78 16.00 7.49
C GLU A 108 -25.95 15.50 6.65
N ASN A 109 -25.76 14.41 5.90
CA ASN A 109 -26.82 13.80 5.13
C ASN A 109 -27.96 13.30 6.03
N ASP A 110 -27.63 12.61 7.12
CA ASP A 110 -28.61 12.15 8.12
C ASP A 110 -29.36 13.33 8.76
N ARG A 111 -28.65 14.41 9.09
CA ARG A 111 -29.25 15.64 9.63
C ARG A 111 -30.25 16.26 8.66
N LEU A 112 -29.87 16.39 7.39
CA LEU A 112 -30.74 16.94 6.34
C LEU A 112 -31.95 16.03 6.09
N GLN A 113 -31.77 14.72 6.07
CA GLN A 113 -32.88 13.77 5.92
C GLN A 113 -33.91 13.93 7.05
N LYS A 114 -33.45 14.04 8.32
CA LYS A 114 -34.33 14.30 9.47
C LYS A 114 -35.10 15.61 9.33
N GLN A 115 -34.43 16.68 8.90
CA GLN A 115 -35.08 17.98 8.69
C GLN A 115 -36.14 17.91 7.59
N VAL A 116 -35.85 17.24 6.47
CA VAL A 116 -36.82 17.02 5.39
C VAL A 116 -38.02 16.22 5.91
N SER A 117 -37.80 15.13 6.63
CA SER A 117 -38.89 14.33 7.22
C SER A 117 -39.78 15.16 8.15
N GLN A 118 -39.17 15.99 9.00
CA GLN A 118 -39.92 16.88 9.89
C GLN A 118 -40.77 17.88 9.10
N LEU A 119 -40.18 18.60 8.14
CA LEU A 119 -40.90 19.58 7.33
C LEU A 119 -42.03 18.92 6.52
N VAL A 120 -41.84 17.71 6.02
CA VAL A 120 -42.89 16.95 5.32
C VAL A 120 -44.05 16.64 6.27
N CYS A 121 -43.77 16.22 7.50
CA CYS A 121 -44.79 15.94 8.51
C CYS A 121 -45.57 17.22 8.89
N GLU A 122 -44.86 18.31 9.19
CA GLU A 122 -45.46 19.62 9.51
C GLU A 122 -46.33 20.15 8.37
N ASN A 123 -45.87 20.05 7.12
CA ASN A 123 -46.66 20.43 5.95
C ASN A 123 -47.91 19.57 5.79
N GLY A 124 -47.83 18.27 6.05
CA GLY A 124 -48.99 17.37 6.05
C GLY A 124 -50.04 17.82 7.08
N PHE A 125 -49.61 18.14 8.30
CA PHE A 125 -50.48 18.62 9.37
C PHE A 125 -51.15 19.96 9.02
N MET A 126 -50.40 20.95 8.53
CA MET A 126 -50.94 22.25 8.12
C MET A 126 -51.99 22.10 7.01
N ARG A 127 -51.73 21.23 6.02
CA ARG A 127 -52.70 20.94 4.95
C ARG A 127 -53.96 20.28 5.47
N GLN A 128 -53.88 19.46 6.52
CA GLN A 128 -55.05 18.82 7.10
C GLN A 128 -55.92 19.83 7.86
N GLN A 129 -55.31 20.74 8.62
CA GLN A 129 -56.03 21.81 9.32
C GLN A 129 -56.80 22.74 8.38
N LEU A 130 -56.26 23.05 7.20
CA LEU A 130 -56.94 23.90 6.22
C LEU A 130 -58.18 23.25 5.57
N HIS A 131 -58.32 21.93 5.63
CA HIS A 131 -59.47 21.20 5.09
C HIS A 131 -60.50 20.81 6.16
N THR A 132 -60.33 21.29 7.40
CA THR A 132 -61.28 21.12 8.51
C THR A 132 -62.00 22.43 8.78
#